data_AF-A0A8T2V0B1-F1
#
_entry.id   AF-A0A8T2V0B1-F1
#
_cell.length_a   1.000
_cell.length_b   1.000
_cell.length_c   1.000
_cell.angle_alpha   90.00
_cell.angle_beta   90.00
_cell.angle_gamma   90.00
#
_symmetry.space_group_name_H-M   'P 1'
#
loop_
_entity.id
_entity.type
_entity.pdbx_description
1 polymer ?
#
loop_
_entity_poly.entity_id
_entity_poly.type
_entity_poly.pdbx_seq_one_letter_code
_entity_poly.pdbx_strand_id
1 'polypeptide(L)'
;MARSVFVFCGLLTFITLFYLCRAQQCSTSFTFNGSSVNFAKCASLPTQKAMLAWTFYENNLTLTVGFTGEAPSTSGWVGWGINPLVAGQMVGSSVLIAFTAENGSNVLPYKLTDSVQALAEPLRCSPVDIVIESTAVEIQGASMSIFAALKLPSNKTVINHIWNGGPNVKSYQPQEHGLSANDLNDHTQIIDVYTAQSFGGGSSPHHSLKRTHGILNTLAWGIILPLGAIVGRYMRQFTDSIWFYIHVPLQILGYTLGVIGWALGMRLRAVTSASHKVHQNIGIALFVLATIQVLALVLRPSKDHKIRRYWNYYHHSIGYAIVLLSIINIFEGLHILNPETKWKSGYIAILVLMAVVSVVLEVVTWVRYIRKRREDGFP
;
A
#
# COMPACT_ATOMS: atom_id res chain seq x y z
N MET A 1 -22.21 -42.94 12.53
CA MET A 1 -21.37 -41.89 13.14
C MET A 1 -20.83 -40.91 12.08
N ALA A 2 -21.72 -40.33 11.27
CA ALA A 2 -21.39 -39.37 10.23
C ALA A 2 -22.58 -38.42 10.10
N ARG A 3 -22.59 -37.38 10.94
CA ARG A 3 -23.53 -36.24 10.98
C ARG A 3 -23.31 -35.52 12.31
N SER A 4 -22.23 -34.73 12.46
CA SER A 4 -22.05 -33.76 13.58
C SER A 4 -20.76 -32.89 13.52
N VAL A 5 -20.03 -32.80 12.41
CA VAL A 5 -18.74 -32.05 12.38
C VAL A 5 -18.81 -30.73 11.59
N PHE A 6 -20.01 -30.26 11.21
CA PHE A 6 -20.16 -29.08 10.35
C PHE A 6 -21.06 -27.98 10.92
N VAL A 7 -21.09 -27.76 12.22
CA VAL A 7 -21.69 -26.56 12.82
C VAL A 7 -21.00 -26.31 14.15
N PHE A 8 -19.97 -25.45 14.19
CA PHE A 8 -19.49 -24.71 15.39
C PHE A 8 -18.11 -24.12 15.08
N CYS A 9 -18.05 -23.07 14.25
CA CYS A 9 -16.88 -22.17 14.21
C CYS A 9 -17.27 -20.85 13.53
N GLY A 10 -18.31 -20.20 14.04
CA GLY A 10 -18.86 -18.99 13.43
C GLY A 10 -19.59 -18.13 14.42
N LEU A 11 -19.00 -17.85 15.59
CA LEU A 11 -19.51 -16.85 16.55
C LEU A 11 -18.52 -16.69 17.71
N LEU A 12 -17.36 -16.06 17.49
CA LEU A 12 -16.49 -15.52 18.57
C LEU A 12 -15.35 -14.66 18.00
N THR A 13 -15.69 -13.60 17.28
CA THR A 13 -14.77 -12.48 17.03
C THR A 13 -15.56 -11.17 17.03
N PHE A 14 -16.18 -10.87 18.16
CA PHE A 14 -16.59 -9.52 18.49
C PHE A 14 -16.02 -9.21 19.87
N ILE A 15 -15.46 -8.01 20.00
CA ILE A 15 -14.90 -7.42 21.24
C ILE A 15 -13.46 -7.85 21.53
N THR A 16 -12.50 -7.05 21.05
CA THR A 16 -11.58 -6.23 21.87
C THR A 16 -10.46 -5.72 20.97
N LEU A 17 -10.41 -4.42 20.67
CA LEU A 17 -9.19 -3.66 20.41
C LEU A 17 -9.58 -2.17 20.31
N PHE A 18 -10.04 -1.60 21.43
CA PHE A 18 -9.86 -0.17 21.66
C PHE A 18 -8.40 -0.01 22.09
N TYR A 19 -7.55 0.46 21.18
CA TYR A 19 -6.22 0.94 21.56
C TYR A 19 -6.14 2.44 21.35
N LEU A 20 -5.61 3.07 22.40
CA LEU A 20 -5.40 4.49 22.58
C LEU A 20 -4.57 5.06 21.41
N CYS A 21 -5.15 6.01 20.68
CA CYS A 21 -4.39 6.85 19.77
C CYS A 21 -3.60 7.87 20.62
N ARG A 22 -2.27 7.81 20.60
CA ARG A 22 -1.43 8.93 21.03
C ARG A 22 -1.52 10.00 19.95
N ALA A 23 -2.40 10.97 20.13
CA ALA A 23 -2.43 12.16 19.26
C ALA A 23 -1.13 12.95 19.50
N GLN A 24 -0.27 13.01 18.49
CA GLN A 24 0.87 13.92 18.49
C GLN A 24 0.33 15.36 18.44
N GLN A 25 0.53 16.12 19.52
CA GLN A 25 0.07 17.50 19.64
C GLN A 25 0.62 18.35 18.50
N CYS A 26 -0.29 19.04 17.82
CA CYS A 26 0.03 19.97 16.75
C CYS A 26 0.20 21.39 17.33
N SER A 27 1.19 22.14 16.85
CA SER A 27 1.50 23.52 17.28
C SER A 27 0.86 24.54 16.34
N THR A 28 0.28 25.59 16.93
CA THR A 28 -0.23 26.76 16.24
C THR A 28 0.72 27.96 16.28
N SER A 29 1.85 27.85 16.99
CA SER A 29 2.80 28.95 17.17
C SER A 29 4.14 28.59 16.52
N PHE A 30 4.61 29.50 15.67
CA PHE A 30 5.86 29.39 14.92
C PHE A 30 6.70 30.64 15.17
N THR A 31 8.00 30.54 14.90
CA THR A 31 8.91 31.69 14.96
C THR A 31 9.60 31.83 13.61
N PHE A 32 9.54 33.02 13.03
CA PHE A 32 10.23 33.37 11.79
C PHE A 32 10.98 34.69 12.02
N ASN A 33 12.29 34.72 11.73
CA ASN A 33 13.13 35.92 11.95
C ASN A 33 12.99 36.51 13.37
N GLY A 34 12.91 35.65 14.39
CA GLY A 34 12.74 36.07 15.79
C GLY A 34 11.34 36.60 16.16
N SER A 35 10.40 36.66 15.20
CA SER A 35 9.02 37.09 15.43
C SER A 35 8.09 35.88 15.57
N SER A 36 7.25 35.87 16.61
CA SER A 36 6.26 34.82 16.80
C SER A 36 5.04 35.04 15.90
N VAL A 37 4.66 34.00 15.17
CA VAL A 37 3.48 33.95 14.29
C VAL A 37 2.52 32.90 14.83
N ASN A 38 1.27 33.30 15.04
CA ASN A 38 0.21 32.43 15.57
C ASN A 38 -0.85 32.13 14.50
N PHE A 39 -1.28 30.88 14.46
CA PHE A 39 -2.29 30.37 13.55
C PHE A 39 -3.56 29.95 14.30
N ALA A 40 -4.71 30.03 13.64
CA ALA A 40 -5.99 29.66 14.22
C ALA A 40 -6.18 28.13 14.31
N LYS A 41 -5.62 27.40 13.35
CA LYS A 41 -5.83 25.96 13.17
C LYS A 41 -4.53 25.25 12.87
N CYS A 42 -4.48 23.96 13.15
CA CYS A 42 -3.35 23.14 12.75
C CYS A 42 -3.72 21.65 12.64
N ALA A 43 -2.88 20.89 11.92
CA ALA A 43 -2.96 19.45 11.74
C ALA A 43 -1.56 18.83 11.69
N SER A 44 -1.37 17.73 12.44
CA SER A 44 -0.20 16.84 12.28
C SER A 44 -0.38 15.98 11.04
N LEU A 45 0.66 15.87 10.21
CA LEU A 45 0.62 15.09 8.97
C LEU A 45 1.23 13.70 9.18
N PRO A 46 0.84 12.68 8.39
CA PRO A 46 1.21 11.28 8.66
C PRO A 46 2.72 10.96 8.55
N THR A 47 3.46 11.71 7.73
CA THR A 47 4.85 11.40 7.34
C THR A 47 5.79 12.59 7.54
N GLN A 48 7.10 12.32 7.55
CA GLN A 48 8.19 13.32 7.58
C GLN A 48 8.14 14.31 8.75
N LYS A 49 7.54 13.88 9.88
CA LYS A 49 7.28 14.72 11.07
C LYS A 49 6.63 16.05 10.68
N ALA A 50 5.85 16.04 9.60
CA ALA A 50 5.35 17.24 9.00
C ALA A 50 4.10 17.73 9.74
N MET A 51 3.92 19.04 9.75
CA MET A 51 2.79 19.69 10.40
C MET A 51 2.39 20.92 9.60
N LEU A 52 1.08 21.16 9.56
CA LEU A 52 0.48 22.30 8.89
C LEU A 52 -0.30 23.11 9.92
N ALA A 53 -0.05 24.42 9.99
CA ALA A 53 -0.85 25.37 10.72
C ALA A 53 -1.31 26.48 9.77
N TRP A 54 -2.53 26.99 9.96
CA TRP A 54 -3.06 28.02 9.06
C TRP A 54 -4.11 28.92 9.72
N THR A 55 -4.27 30.10 9.13
CA THR A 55 -5.38 31.03 9.36
C THR A 55 -5.91 31.47 8.00
N PHE A 56 -7.22 31.35 7.79
CA PHE A 56 -7.89 31.81 6.58
C PHE A 56 -8.71 33.06 6.86
N TYR A 57 -8.47 34.10 6.07
CA TYR A 57 -9.12 35.41 6.16
C TYR A 57 -10.12 35.54 5.01
N GLU A 58 -11.42 35.41 5.31
CA GLU A 58 -12.49 35.40 4.30
C GLU A 58 -12.62 36.73 3.54
N ASN A 59 -12.38 37.85 4.22
CA ASN A 59 -12.55 39.20 3.69
C ASN A 59 -11.68 39.51 2.46
N ASN A 60 -10.47 38.95 2.41
CA ASN A 60 -9.51 39.16 1.33
C ASN A 60 -9.07 37.84 0.65
N LEU A 61 -9.71 36.72 1.00
CA LEU A 61 -9.41 35.37 0.54
C LEU A 61 -7.95 34.95 0.75
N THR A 62 -7.33 35.44 1.83
CA THR A 62 -5.92 35.17 2.14
C THR A 62 -5.80 33.98 3.08
N LEU A 63 -4.99 33.01 2.68
CA LEU A 63 -4.58 31.88 3.50
C LEU A 63 -3.14 32.10 3.97
N THR A 64 -2.97 32.27 5.28
CA THR A 64 -1.64 32.24 5.90
C THR A 64 -1.35 30.84 6.40
N VAL A 65 -0.15 30.33 6.10
CA VAL A 65 0.26 28.96 6.39
C VAL A 65 1.62 28.96 7.06
N GLY A 66 1.75 28.14 8.10
CA GLY A 66 2.99 27.68 8.70
C GLY A 66 3.13 26.19 8.45
N PHE A 67 4.11 25.79 7.66
CA PHE A 67 4.42 24.39 7.41
C PHE A 67 5.75 24.04 8.06
N THR A 68 5.89 22.84 8.62
CA THR A 68 7.19 22.30 9.03
C THR A 68 7.36 20.88 8.57
N GLY A 69 8.61 20.50 8.31
CA GLY A 69 9.02 19.14 8.00
C GLY A 69 10.51 18.94 8.29
N GLU A 70 10.95 17.69 8.24
CA GLU A 70 12.34 17.31 8.45
C GLU A 70 12.92 16.69 7.17
N ALA A 71 14.01 17.26 6.66
CA ALA A 71 14.72 16.73 5.50
C ALA A 71 15.55 15.49 5.88
N PRO A 72 15.84 14.57 4.93
CA PRO A 72 16.72 13.44 5.18
C PRO A 72 18.18 13.83 5.52
N SER A 73 18.58 15.07 5.21
CA SER A 73 19.93 15.58 5.48
C SER A 73 19.89 17.09 5.76
N THR A 74 20.93 17.61 6.41
CA THR A 74 21.09 19.07 6.65
C THR A 74 21.36 19.88 5.38
N SER A 75 21.78 19.22 4.29
CA SER A 75 21.91 19.83 2.96
C SER A 75 20.67 19.64 2.10
N GLY A 76 19.61 19.06 2.67
CA GLY A 76 18.39 18.71 1.99
C GLY A 76 17.45 19.89 1.77
N TRP A 77 16.21 19.54 1.44
CA TRP A 77 15.13 20.48 1.24
C TRP A 77 13.81 19.91 1.77
N VAL A 78 12.90 20.81 2.11
CA VAL A 78 11.52 20.51 2.52
C VAL A 78 10.59 21.38 1.70
N GLY A 79 9.56 20.79 1.10
CA GLY A 79 8.62 21.48 0.24
C GLY A 79 7.17 21.27 0.67
N TRP A 80 6.37 22.32 0.54
CA TRP A 80 4.92 22.28 0.70
C TRP A 80 4.26 23.12 -0.39
N GLY A 81 3.07 22.72 -0.85
CA GLY A 81 2.32 23.52 -1.79
C GLY A 81 0.94 22.99 -2.08
N ILE A 82 0.31 23.57 -3.10
CA ILE A 82 -1.07 23.26 -3.49
C ILE A 82 -1.09 22.84 -4.95
N ASN A 83 -1.85 21.79 -5.26
CA ASN A 83 -2.21 21.45 -6.62
C ASN A 83 -3.58 22.04 -6.94
N PRO A 84 -3.66 23.07 -7.81
CA PRO A 84 -4.93 23.71 -8.14
C PRO A 84 -5.79 22.90 -9.13
N LEU A 85 -5.21 21.88 -9.78
CA LEU A 85 -5.83 21.15 -10.89
C LEU A 85 -6.38 19.79 -10.44
N VAL A 86 -5.53 18.94 -9.85
CA VAL A 86 -5.85 17.52 -9.61
C VAL A 86 -5.51 17.13 -8.18
N ALA A 87 -6.47 16.53 -7.49
CA ALA A 87 -6.28 15.99 -6.16
C ALA A 87 -5.37 14.75 -6.16
N GLY A 88 -4.47 14.63 -5.17
CA GLY A 88 -3.62 13.44 -5.00
C GLY A 88 -2.47 13.29 -6.01
N GLN A 89 -2.17 14.32 -6.81
CA GLN A 89 -1.05 14.32 -7.76
C GLN A 89 0.01 15.35 -7.39
N MET A 90 1.29 15.01 -7.59
CA MET A 90 2.40 15.95 -7.46
C MET A 90 2.52 16.85 -8.69
N VAL A 91 2.42 16.30 -9.90
CA VAL A 91 2.49 17.08 -11.15
C VAL A 91 1.33 18.09 -11.20
N GLY A 92 1.63 19.29 -11.66
CA GLY A 92 0.70 20.42 -11.68
C GLY A 92 0.74 21.28 -10.41
N SER A 93 1.43 20.82 -9.35
CA SER A 93 1.47 21.56 -8.09
C SER A 93 2.34 22.81 -8.15
N SER A 94 1.89 23.82 -7.42
CA SER A 94 2.62 25.03 -7.12
C SER A 94 3.16 24.92 -5.70
N VAL A 95 4.48 24.82 -5.56
CA VAL A 95 5.12 24.51 -4.28
C VAL A 95 6.14 25.57 -3.87
N LEU A 96 6.29 25.75 -2.57
CA LEU A 96 7.38 26.48 -1.94
C LEU A 96 8.36 25.45 -1.38
N ILE A 97 9.64 25.60 -1.69
CA ILE A 97 10.69 24.70 -1.22
C ILE A 97 11.68 25.49 -0.39
N ALA A 98 11.87 25.06 0.86
CA ALA A 98 12.88 25.56 1.77
C ALA A 98 14.16 24.75 1.66
N PHE A 99 15.30 25.44 1.68
CA PHE A 99 16.64 24.84 1.67
C PHE A 99 17.71 25.87 2.06
N THR A 100 18.89 25.38 2.40
CA THR A 100 20.07 26.25 2.61
C THR A 100 20.92 26.29 1.34
N ALA A 101 21.36 27.48 0.94
CA ALA A 101 22.32 27.69 -0.14
C ALA A 101 23.45 28.64 0.31
N GLU A 102 24.35 28.99 -0.59
CA GLU A 102 25.52 29.84 -0.30
C GLU A 102 25.15 31.22 0.27
N ASN A 103 23.97 31.74 -0.09
CA ASN A 103 23.42 33.01 0.41
C ASN A 103 22.60 32.87 1.71
N GLY A 104 22.53 31.68 2.32
CA GLY A 104 21.81 31.41 3.56
C GLY A 104 20.53 30.59 3.39
N SER A 105 19.55 30.84 4.25
CA SER A 105 18.25 30.14 4.22
C SER A 105 17.37 30.70 3.12
N ASN A 106 16.78 29.83 2.31
CA ASN A 106 15.94 30.21 1.19
C ASN A 106 14.58 29.50 1.27
N VAL A 107 13.54 30.19 0.78
CA VAL A 107 12.27 29.58 0.38
C VAL A 107 11.89 30.15 -0.98
N LEU A 108 11.79 29.29 -1.99
CA LEU A 108 11.53 29.72 -3.37
C LEU A 108 10.34 28.97 -3.98
N PRO A 109 9.61 29.59 -4.93
CA PRO A 109 8.50 28.96 -5.63
C PRO A 109 8.98 28.08 -6.79
N TYR A 110 8.32 26.94 -6.95
CA TYR A 110 8.59 25.97 -8.00
C TYR A 110 7.28 25.41 -8.56
N LYS A 111 7.24 25.26 -9.89
CA LYS A 111 6.16 24.57 -10.59
C LYS A 111 6.56 23.12 -10.89
N LEU A 112 5.75 22.15 -10.46
CA LEU A 112 5.97 20.74 -10.78
C LEU A 112 5.27 20.38 -12.09
N THR A 113 6.03 19.85 -13.05
CA THR A 113 5.56 19.49 -14.40
C THR A 113 5.87 18.03 -14.72
N ASP A 114 5.24 17.50 -15.78
CA ASP A 114 5.55 16.16 -16.29
C ASP A 114 7.04 16.02 -16.67
N SER A 115 7.62 17.06 -17.29
CA SER A 115 9.04 17.07 -17.68
C SER A 115 9.99 16.95 -16.48
N VAL A 116 9.67 17.61 -15.36
CA VAL A 116 10.45 17.48 -14.12
C VAL A 116 10.29 16.07 -13.54
N GLN A 117 9.07 15.54 -13.48
CA GLN A 117 8.83 14.19 -12.97
C GLN A 117 9.53 13.11 -13.80
N ALA A 118 9.59 13.30 -15.12
CA ALA A 118 10.28 12.41 -16.05
C ALA A 118 11.81 12.59 -16.04
N LEU A 119 12.35 13.52 -15.22
CA LEU A 119 13.76 13.92 -15.20
C LEU A 119 14.29 14.39 -16.56
N ALA A 120 13.39 14.84 -17.44
CA ALA A 120 13.76 15.40 -18.73
C ALA A 120 14.35 16.82 -18.58
N GLU A 121 13.91 17.54 -17.55
CA GLU A 121 14.40 18.89 -17.21
C GLU A 121 14.66 19.01 -15.70
N PRO A 122 15.69 19.76 -15.28
CA PRO A 122 15.94 20.02 -13.86
C PRO A 122 14.87 20.94 -13.27
N LEU A 123 14.53 20.73 -11.99
CA LEU A 123 13.61 21.60 -11.28
C LEU A 123 14.24 22.98 -11.02
N ARG A 124 13.64 24.02 -11.59
CA ARG A 124 14.11 25.42 -11.46
C ARG A 124 13.04 26.29 -10.84
N CYS A 125 13.48 27.30 -10.09
CA CYS A 125 12.59 28.32 -9.54
C CYS A 125 11.81 28.97 -10.69
N SER A 126 10.50 29.07 -10.55
CA SER A 126 9.60 29.53 -11.61
C SER A 126 8.32 30.16 -11.03
N PRO A 127 7.64 31.02 -11.81
CA PRO A 127 6.31 31.50 -11.43
C PRO A 127 5.33 30.34 -11.21
N VAL A 128 4.42 30.52 -10.26
CA VAL A 128 3.43 29.52 -9.86
C VAL A 128 2.00 30.04 -10.04
N ASP A 129 1.01 29.15 -10.00
CA ASP A 129 -0.40 29.47 -10.30
C ASP A 129 -1.11 30.24 -9.18
N ILE A 130 -0.53 30.23 -7.97
CA ILE A 130 -1.11 30.84 -6.78
C ILE A 130 -0.36 32.12 -6.46
N VAL A 131 -1.10 33.18 -6.18
CA VAL A 131 -0.52 34.47 -5.81
C VAL A 131 0.07 34.35 -4.40
N ILE A 132 1.39 34.52 -4.31
CA ILE A 132 2.15 34.55 -3.06
C ILE A 132 2.34 36.02 -2.66
N GLU A 133 1.78 36.42 -1.52
CA GLU A 133 1.87 37.79 -1.01
C GLU A 133 3.14 37.99 -0.17
N SER A 134 3.52 36.99 0.64
CA SER A 134 4.75 37.00 1.42
C SER A 134 5.20 35.59 1.78
N THR A 135 6.49 35.44 2.06
CA THR A 135 7.09 34.19 2.55
C THR A 135 8.12 34.48 3.61
N ALA A 136 8.36 33.52 4.49
CA ALA A 136 9.50 33.50 5.40
C ALA A 136 9.96 32.06 5.62
N VAL A 137 11.19 31.88 6.06
CA VAL A 137 11.78 30.56 6.28
C VAL A 137 12.61 30.58 7.56
N GLU A 138 12.56 29.48 8.30
CA GLU A 138 13.40 29.22 9.46
C GLU A 138 14.00 27.82 9.28
N ILE A 139 15.33 27.69 9.34
CA ILE A 139 16.03 26.42 9.13
C ILE A 139 16.95 26.15 10.32
N GLN A 140 16.75 25.00 10.97
CA GLN A 140 17.55 24.54 12.11
C GLN A 140 18.02 23.11 11.83
N GLY A 141 19.22 22.98 11.29
CA GLY A 141 19.76 21.69 10.84
C GLY A 141 18.93 21.11 9.69
N ALA A 142 18.32 19.95 9.90
CA ALA A 142 17.44 19.31 8.92
C ALA A 142 15.95 19.69 9.07
N SER A 143 15.59 20.35 10.17
CA SER A 143 14.22 20.82 10.41
C SER A 143 14.02 22.18 9.75
N MET A 144 12.95 22.29 8.97
CA MET A 144 12.63 23.50 8.20
C MET A 144 11.19 23.92 8.51
N SER A 145 10.98 25.22 8.62
CA SER A 145 9.67 25.83 8.69
C SER A 145 9.49 26.84 7.55
N ILE A 146 8.33 26.80 6.90
CA ILE A 146 7.93 27.67 5.82
C ILE A 146 6.72 28.49 6.28
N PHE A 147 6.80 29.81 6.15
CA PHE A 147 5.67 30.70 6.21
C PHE A 147 5.27 31.12 4.80
N ALA A 148 3.97 31.17 4.53
CA ALA A 148 3.44 31.74 3.30
C ALA A 148 2.09 32.42 3.53
N ALA A 149 1.91 33.61 2.96
CA ALA A 149 0.61 34.23 2.76
C ALA A 149 0.22 34.07 1.28
N LEU A 150 -0.88 33.36 1.03
CA LEU A 150 -1.34 33.00 -0.30
C LEU A 150 -2.73 33.56 -0.55
N LYS A 151 -2.98 34.08 -1.74
CA LYS A 151 -4.34 34.46 -2.16
C LYS A 151 -5.03 33.28 -2.83
N LEU A 152 -6.11 32.79 -2.23
CA LEU A 152 -6.89 31.72 -2.82
C LEU A 152 -7.83 32.26 -3.91
N PRO A 153 -8.09 31.48 -4.99
CA PRO A 153 -9.11 31.82 -5.97
C PRO A 153 -10.50 31.95 -5.32
N SER A 154 -11.33 32.84 -5.84
CA SER A 154 -12.71 33.07 -5.35
C SER A 154 -13.49 31.76 -5.24
N ASN A 155 -14.24 31.60 -4.14
CA ASN A 155 -15.09 30.44 -3.83
C ASN A 155 -14.36 29.10 -3.65
N LYS A 156 -13.05 29.08 -3.35
CA LYS A 156 -12.32 27.84 -3.00
C LYS A 156 -11.72 27.91 -1.59
N THR A 157 -12.40 27.30 -0.62
CA THR A 157 -11.83 27.02 0.72
C THR A 157 -11.20 25.63 0.80
N VAL A 158 -11.53 24.75 -0.14
CA VAL A 158 -10.96 23.41 -0.25
C VAL A 158 -9.68 23.46 -1.07
N ILE A 159 -8.56 23.07 -0.46
CA ILE A 159 -7.26 22.98 -1.12
C ILE A 159 -6.79 21.52 -1.16
N ASN A 160 -6.17 21.12 -2.27
CA ASN A 160 -5.37 19.90 -2.32
C ASN A 160 -3.91 20.29 -2.09
N HIS A 161 -3.41 20.07 -0.89
CA HIS A 161 -2.02 20.38 -0.57
C HIS A 161 -1.14 19.13 -0.62
N ILE A 162 0.13 19.34 -0.91
CA ILE A 162 1.15 18.31 -0.98
C ILE A 162 2.38 18.73 -0.18
N TRP A 163 3.19 17.77 0.26
CA TRP A 163 4.49 18.03 0.87
C TRP A 163 5.47 16.90 0.61
N ASN A 164 6.76 17.21 0.56
CA ASN A 164 7.82 16.20 0.54
C ASN A 164 9.16 16.81 0.98
N GLY A 165 10.19 15.99 1.10
CA GLY A 165 11.56 16.43 1.35
C GLY A 165 12.59 15.57 0.65
N GLY A 166 13.74 16.15 0.31
CA GLY A 166 14.81 15.46 -0.40
C GLY A 166 16.18 15.71 0.19
N PRO A 167 17.18 14.88 -0.15
CA PRO A 167 18.45 14.85 0.57
C PRO A 167 19.43 15.95 0.18
N ASN A 168 19.23 16.63 -0.96
CA ASN A 168 20.20 17.62 -1.46
C ASN A 168 19.60 18.65 -2.43
N VAL A 169 20.25 19.82 -2.47
CA VAL A 169 20.03 20.89 -3.46
C VAL A 169 21.34 21.19 -4.18
N LYS A 170 21.30 21.39 -5.50
CA LYS A 170 22.47 21.78 -6.31
C LYS A 170 22.17 23.04 -7.08
N SER A 171 22.94 24.11 -6.90
CA SER A 171 22.77 25.38 -7.64
C SER A 171 21.31 25.86 -7.65
N TYR A 172 20.66 25.91 -6.48
CA TYR A 172 19.25 26.29 -6.29
C TYR A 172 18.22 25.34 -6.96
N GLN A 173 18.64 24.13 -7.34
CA GLN A 173 17.79 23.08 -7.91
C GLN A 173 17.64 21.94 -6.90
N PRO A 174 16.47 21.83 -6.23
CA PRO A 174 16.17 20.68 -5.39
C PRO A 174 16.27 19.39 -6.20
N GLN A 175 17.01 18.42 -5.69
CA GLN A 175 17.15 17.11 -6.32
C GLN A 175 15.95 16.23 -5.96
N GLU A 176 15.79 15.10 -6.66
CA GLU A 176 14.70 14.17 -6.40
C GLU A 176 14.62 13.74 -4.94
N HIS A 177 13.40 13.65 -4.41
CA HIS A 177 13.15 13.02 -3.12
C HIS A 177 13.29 11.50 -3.24
N GLY A 178 13.38 10.81 -2.10
CA GLY A 178 13.42 9.34 -2.09
C GLY A 178 12.18 8.72 -2.75
N LEU A 179 12.30 7.46 -3.17
CA LEU A 179 11.18 6.68 -3.73
C LEU A 179 10.73 5.56 -2.78
N SER A 180 11.01 5.71 -1.48
CA SER A 180 10.58 4.75 -0.47
C SER A 180 9.07 4.93 -0.20
N ALA A 181 8.46 3.95 0.49
CA ALA A 181 7.06 4.07 0.89
C ALA A 181 6.80 5.33 1.74
N ASN A 182 7.78 5.78 2.53
CA ASN A 182 7.72 6.97 3.37
C ASN A 182 7.81 8.29 2.60
N ASP A 183 8.19 8.26 1.32
CA ASP A 183 8.31 9.44 0.46
C ASP A 183 7.21 9.49 -0.62
N LEU A 184 6.48 8.38 -0.82
CA LEU A 184 5.50 8.22 -1.88
C LEU A 184 4.06 8.10 -1.38
N ASN A 185 3.85 7.69 -0.13
CA ASN A 185 2.51 7.50 0.44
C ASN A 185 2.14 8.66 1.36
N ASP A 186 0.85 9.02 1.36
CA ASP A 186 0.25 9.97 2.29
C ASP A 186 0.86 11.38 2.31
N HIS A 187 1.48 11.82 1.20
CA HIS A 187 2.06 13.16 1.00
C HIS A 187 1.12 14.19 0.38
N THR A 188 -0.16 13.84 0.26
CA THR A 188 -1.18 14.69 -0.33
C THR A 188 -2.42 14.64 0.54
N GLN A 189 -3.03 15.80 0.83
CA GLN A 189 -4.26 15.86 1.61
C GLN A 189 -5.20 16.94 1.07
N ILE A 190 -6.50 16.66 1.13
CA ILE A 190 -7.54 17.63 0.81
C ILE A 190 -8.04 18.20 2.13
N ILE A 191 -7.99 19.51 2.26
CA ILE A 191 -8.45 20.18 3.48
C ILE A 191 -9.33 21.37 3.12
N ASP A 192 -10.44 21.50 3.83
CA ASP A 192 -11.19 22.75 3.87
C ASP A 192 -10.58 23.67 4.92
N VAL A 193 -9.91 24.73 4.47
CA VAL A 193 -9.22 25.67 5.37
C VAL A 193 -10.20 26.41 6.28
N TYR A 194 -11.48 26.50 5.89
CA TYR A 194 -12.52 27.19 6.64
C TYR A 194 -13.14 26.36 7.75
N THR A 195 -13.36 25.07 7.54
CA THR A 195 -13.91 24.16 8.57
C THR A 195 -12.84 23.38 9.31
N ALA A 196 -11.59 23.38 8.81
CA ALA A 196 -10.53 22.47 9.21
C ALA A 196 -10.85 20.99 8.95
N GLN A 197 -11.89 20.71 8.17
CA GLN A 197 -12.24 19.34 7.84
C GLN A 197 -11.22 18.80 6.83
N SER A 198 -10.42 17.85 7.29
CA SER A 198 -9.61 17.03 6.41
C SER A 198 -10.49 15.99 5.76
N PHE A 199 -10.51 15.97 4.43
CA PHE A 199 -10.97 14.82 3.69
C PHE A 199 -9.77 13.90 3.52
N GLY A 200 -9.97 12.59 3.68
CA GLY A 200 -8.91 11.62 3.43
C GLY A 200 -8.24 11.98 2.12
N GLY A 201 -6.93 12.28 2.21
CA GLY A 201 -6.21 12.93 1.13
C GLY A 201 -6.45 12.26 -0.20
N GLY A 202 -6.56 13.06 -1.26
CA GLY A 202 -6.79 12.56 -2.61
C GLY A 202 -5.98 11.30 -2.79
N SER A 203 -6.69 10.18 -2.89
CA SER A 203 -6.13 8.84 -2.82
C SER A 203 -4.75 8.77 -3.45
N SER A 204 -3.74 8.18 -2.78
CA SER A 204 -2.42 7.91 -3.38
C SER A 204 -2.62 7.53 -4.85
N PRO A 205 -1.89 8.03 -5.85
CA PRO A 205 -2.20 7.77 -7.25
C PRO A 205 -2.55 6.30 -7.48
N HIS A 206 -3.73 6.06 -8.04
CA HIS A 206 -4.29 4.73 -8.27
C HIS A 206 -4.56 3.89 -7.00
N HIS A 207 -4.88 4.49 -5.84
CA HIS A 207 -5.16 3.77 -4.58
C HIS A 207 -6.25 2.73 -4.73
N SER A 208 -7.34 3.05 -5.44
CA SER A 208 -8.42 2.10 -5.72
C SER A 208 -7.88 0.88 -6.47
N LEU A 209 -6.98 1.09 -7.43
CA LEU A 209 -6.34 0.03 -8.20
C LEU A 209 -5.38 -0.80 -7.33
N LYS A 210 -4.53 -0.15 -6.51
CA LYS A 210 -3.64 -0.81 -5.53
C LYS A 210 -4.42 -1.68 -4.55
N ARG A 211 -5.49 -1.11 -3.98
CA ARG A 211 -6.38 -1.79 -3.03
C ARG A 211 -7.09 -2.97 -3.68
N THR A 212 -7.66 -2.77 -4.87
CA THR A 212 -8.36 -3.85 -5.60
C THR A 212 -7.40 -4.98 -5.98
N HIS A 213 -6.21 -4.66 -6.48
CA HIS A 213 -5.15 -5.62 -6.75
C HIS A 213 -4.79 -6.43 -5.48
N GLY A 214 -4.53 -5.76 -4.36
CA GLY A 214 -4.17 -6.40 -3.10
C GLY A 214 -5.28 -7.31 -2.55
N ILE A 215 -6.54 -6.85 -2.58
CA ILE A 215 -7.69 -7.65 -2.11
C ILE A 215 -7.89 -8.88 -3.00
N LEU A 216 -7.95 -8.70 -4.33
CA LEU A 216 -8.17 -9.81 -5.26
C LEU A 216 -7.08 -10.87 -5.14
N ASN A 217 -5.82 -10.44 -5.07
CA ASN A 217 -4.70 -11.38 -4.97
C ASN A 217 -4.62 -12.07 -3.60
N THR A 218 -4.98 -11.38 -2.51
CA THR A 218 -5.07 -12.02 -1.19
C THR A 218 -6.18 -13.07 -1.16
N LEU A 219 -7.36 -12.77 -1.71
CA LEU A 219 -8.47 -13.72 -1.80
C LEU A 219 -8.13 -14.91 -2.70
N ALA A 220 -7.58 -14.66 -3.89
CA ALA A 220 -7.25 -15.69 -4.86
C ALA A 220 -6.09 -16.58 -4.38
N TRP A 221 -4.90 -16.00 -4.26
CA TRP A 221 -3.65 -16.72 -4.00
C TRP A 221 -3.46 -17.07 -2.54
N GLY A 222 -3.95 -16.22 -1.63
CA GLY A 222 -3.78 -16.40 -0.19
C GLY A 222 -4.85 -17.26 0.48
N ILE A 223 -6.03 -17.43 -0.13
CA ILE A 223 -7.17 -18.09 0.51
C ILE A 223 -7.80 -19.17 -0.38
N ILE A 224 -8.35 -18.81 -1.54
CA ILE A 224 -9.15 -19.74 -2.36
C ILE A 224 -8.31 -20.90 -2.90
N LEU A 225 -7.13 -20.60 -3.48
CA LEU A 225 -6.25 -21.64 -4.03
C LEU A 225 -5.66 -22.57 -2.94
N PRO A 226 -5.13 -22.07 -1.80
CA PRO A 226 -4.74 -22.91 -0.67
C PRO A 226 -5.89 -23.74 -0.11
N LEU A 227 -7.09 -23.17 0.02
CA LEU A 227 -8.28 -23.92 0.46
C LEU A 227 -8.59 -25.08 -0.50
N GLY A 228 -8.54 -24.83 -1.81
CA GLY A 228 -8.69 -25.88 -2.81
C GLY A 228 -7.63 -26.98 -2.66
N ALA A 229 -6.37 -26.62 -2.34
CA ALA A 229 -5.30 -27.60 -2.10
C ALA A 229 -5.56 -28.46 -0.85
N ILE A 230 -6.02 -27.84 0.25
CA ILE A 230 -6.43 -28.54 1.48
C ILE A 230 -7.57 -29.52 1.18
N VAL A 231 -8.60 -29.11 0.44
CA VAL A 231 -9.69 -30.00 0.00
C VAL A 231 -9.14 -31.19 -0.79
N GLY A 232 -8.30 -30.93 -1.80
CA GLY A 232 -7.73 -31.98 -2.65
C GLY A 232 -6.84 -32.98 -1.89
N ARG A 233 -6.12 -32.50 -0.88
CA ARG A 233 -5.24 -33.30 -0.02
C ARG A 233 -6.03 -34.20 0.94
N TYR A 234 -6.97 -33.63 1.68
CA TYR A 234 -7.60 -34.29 2.82
C TYR A 234 -8.93 -34.96 2.47
N MET A 235 -9.82 -34.29 1.73
CA MET A 235 -11.14 -34.85 1.42
C MET A 235 -11.10 -36.05 0.47
N ARG A 236 -10.01 -36.19 -0.30
CA ARG A 236 -9.78 -37.33 -1.20
C ARG A 236 -9.77 -38.68 -0.47
N GLN A 237 -9.49 -38.71 0.82
CA GLN A 237 -9.48 -39.94 1.61
C GLN A 237 -10.85 -40.31 2.20
N PHE A 238 -11.79 -39.36 2.21
CA PHE A 238 -13.10 -39.52 2.85
C PHE A 238 -14.24 -39.57 1.84
N THR A 239 -13.99 -39.19 0.59
CA THR A 239 -15.01 -39.07 -0.45
C THR A 239 -14.47 -39.59 -1.78
N ASP A 240 -15.31 -40.26 -2.58
CA ASP A 240 -14.87 -40.86 -3.85
C ASP A 240 -14.51 -39.79 -4.89
N SER A 241 -15.52 -39.07 -5.38
CA SER A 241 -15.37 -38.05 -6.42
C SER A 241 -15.69 -36.63 -5.92
N ILE A 242 -16.34 -36.48 -4.76
CA ILE A 242 -16.81 -35.17 -4.24
C ILE A 242 -15.64 -34.20 -4.07
N TRP A 243 -14.51 -34.65 -3.51
CA TRP A 243 -13.31 -33.80 -3.38
C TRP A 243 -12.88 -33.17 -4.70
N PHE A 244 -13.03 -33.88 -5.82
CA PHE A 244 -12.64 -33.40 -7.15
C PHE A 244 -13.59 -32.32 -7.64
N TYR A 245 -14.90 -32.50 -7.43
CA TYR A 245 -15.93 -31.52 -7.77
C TYR A 245 -15.92 -30.28 -6.87
N ILE A 246 -15.26 -30.31 -5.72
CA ILE A 246 -15.03 -29.12 -4.88
C ILE A 246 -13.67 -28.47 -5.23
N HIS A 247 -12.62 -29.28 -5.38
CA HIS A 247 -11.28 -28.80 -5.69
C HIS A 247 -11.24 -28.03 -7.01
N VAL A 248 -11.75 -28.61 -8.10
CA VAL A 248 -11.64 -28.01 -9.44
C VAL A 248 -12.31 -26.63 -9.53
N PRO A 249 -13.56 -26.43 -9.08
CA PRO A 249 -14.17 -25.10 -9.09
C PRO A 249 -13.44 -24.08 -8.21
N LEU A 250 -12.93 -24.46 -7.04
CA LEU A 250 -12.11 -23.57 -6.21
C LEU A 250 -10.83 -23.15 -6.94
N GLN A 251 -10.15 -24.09 -7.60
CA GLN A 251 -8.94 -23.78 -8.38
C GLN A 251 -9.24 -22.86 -9.57
N ILE A 252 -10.32 -23.12 -10.32
CA ILE A 252 -10.73 -22.27 -11.45
C ILE A 252 -11.08 -20.87 -10.96
N LEU A 253 -11.91 -20.75 -9.92
CA LEU A 253 -12.31 -19.46 -9.36
C LEU A 253 -11.10 -18.66 -8.85
N GLY A 254 -10.24 -19.31 -8.06
CA GLY A 254 -9.02 -18.69 -7.54
C GLY A 254 -8.09 -18.24 -8.66
N TYR A 255 -7.90 -19.06 -9.69
CA TYR A 255 -7.05 -18.71 -10.83
C TYR A 255 -7.62 -17.54 -11.63
N THR A 256 -8.92 -17.52 -11.92
CA THR A 256 -9.58 -16.41 -12.64
C THR A 256 -9.43 -15.09 -11.88
N LEU A 257 -9.71 -15.08 -10.58
CA LEU A 257 -9.51 -13.89 -9.74
C LEU A 257 -8.03 -13.48 -9.68
N GLY A 258 -7.12 -14.46 -9.62
CA GLY A 258 -5.68 -14.23 -9.63
C GLY A 258 -5.17 -13.63 -10.94
N VAL A 259 -5.71 -14.05 -12.09
CA VAL A 259 -5.40 -13.46 -13.42
C VAL A 259 -5.85 -12.01 -13.48
N ILE A 260 -7.06 -11.71 -13.01
CA ILE A 260 -7.56 -10.33 -12.93
C ILE A 260 -6.65 -9.50 -12.02
N GLY A 261 -6.36 -10.00 -10.82
CA GLY A 261 -5.44 -9.35 -9.88
C GLY A 261 -4.06 -9.10 -10.48
N TRP A 262 -3.48 -10.08 -11.17
CA TRP A 262 -2.20 -9.95 -11.87
C TRP A 262 -2.25 -8.88 -12.97
N ALA A 263 -3.31 -8.86 -13.79
CA ALA A 263 -3.49 -7.84 -14.83
C ALA A 263 -3.59 -6.42 -14.26
N LEU A 264 -4.27 -6.24 -13.12
CA LEU A 264 -4.27 -4.95 -12.40
C LEU A 264 -2.87 -4.59 -11.89
N GLY A 265 -2.05 -5.57 -11.50
CA GLY A 265 -0.65 -5.37 -11.11
C GLY A 265 0.22 -4.90 -12.29
N MET A 266 0.01 -5.48 -13.48
CA MET A 266 0.66 -5.03 -14.71
C MET A 266 0.25 -3.60 -15.09
N ARG A 267 -1.04 -3.26 -14.92
CA ARG A 267 -1.52 -1.89 -15.10
C ARG A 267 -0.87 -0.94 -14.11
N LEU A 268 -0.77 -1.30 -12.83
CA LEU A 268 -0.06 -0.52 -11.80
C LEU A 268 1.37 -0.23 -12.22
N ARG A 269 2.12 -1.25 -12.65
CA ARG A 269 3.50 -1.08 -13.14
C ARG A 269 3.61 -0.07 -14.30
N ALA A 270 2.60 -0.01 -15.18
CA ALA A 270 2.61 0.90 -16.32
C ALA A 270 2.27 2.37 -15.94
N VAL A 271 1.57 2.58 -14.83
CA VAL A 271 1.09 3.91 -14.40
C VAL A 271 1.81 4.46 -13.17
N THR A 272 2.70 3.67 -12.54
CA THR A 272 3.49 4.10 -11.38
C THR A 272 4.98 4.06 -11.71
N SER A 273 5.70 5.11 -11.31
CA SER A 273 7.16 5.21 -11.43
C SER A 273 7.92 4.39 -10.36
N ALA A 274 7.25 3.91 -9.32
CA ALA A 274 7.85 3.09 -8.27
C ALA A 274 8.23 1.68 -8.79
N SER A 275 9.48 1.28 -8.57
CA SER A 275 10.01 -0.02 -9.00
C SER A 275 10.02 -1.03 -7.85
N HIS A 276 9.09 -1.99 -7.88
CA HIS A 276 9.00 -3.07 -6.88
C HIS A 276 9.41 -4.42 -7.48
N LYS A 277 10.68 -4.53 -7.92
CA LYS A 277 11.17 -5.65 -8.73
C LYS A 277 10.99 -7.02 -8.08
N VAL A 278 11.17 -7.14 -6.76
CA VAL A 278 11.03 -8.43 -6.04
C VAL A 278 9.59 -8.94 -6.12
N HIS A 279 8.63 -8.13 -5.65
CA HIS A 279 7.20 -8.46 -5.72
C HIS A 279 6.72 -8.73 -7.16
N GLN A 280 7.17 -7.91 -8.11
CA GLN A 280 6.83 -8.07 -9.53
C GLN A 280 7.35 -9.40 -10.11
N ASN A 281 8.62 -9.74 -9.85
CA ASN A 281 9.24 -10.96 -10.36
C ASN A 281 8.60 -12.21 -9.75
N ILE A 282 8.35 -12.22 -8.44
CA ILE A 282 7.64 -13.33 -7.77
C ILE A 282 6.22 -13.44 -8.32
N GLY A 283 5.52 -12.32 -8.50
CA GLY A 283 4.17 -12.29 -9.08
C GLY A 283 4.08 -12.85 -10.50
N ILE A 284 5.05 -12.53 -11.36
CA ILE A 284 5.14 -13.09 -12.73
C ILE A 284 5.44 -14.60 -12.68
N ALA A 285 6.38 -15.03 -11.83
CA ALA A 285 6.69 -16.44 -11.66
C ALA A 285 5.46 -17.24 -11.16
N LEU A 286 4.73 -16.69 -10.18
CA LEU A 286 3.47 -17.25 -9.69
C LEU A 286 2.45 -17.43 -10.80
N PHE A 287 2.23 -16.40 -11.62
CA PHE A 287 1.28 -16.47 -12.73
C PHE A 287 1.65 -17.58 -13.71
N VAL A 288 2.91 -17.64 -14.14
CA VAL A 288 3.40 -18.67 -15.07
C VAL A 288 3.23 -20.08 -14.48
N LEU A 289 3.66 -20.29 -13.24
CA LEU A 289 3.52 -21.59 -12.56
C LEU A 289 2.06 -21.99 -12.39
N ALA A 290 1.17 -21.05 -12.09
CA ALA A 290 -0.25 -21.31 -11.95
C ALA A 290 -0.92 -21.63 -13.29
N THR A 291 -0.55 -20.96 -14.39
CA THR A 291 -1.02 -21.31 -15.73
C THR A 291 -0.63 -22.75 -16.08
N ILE A 292 0.63 -23.11 -15.82
CA ILE A 292 1.13 -24.48 -15.97
C ILE A 292 0.28 -25.44 -15.10
N GLN A 293 0.07 -25.13 -13.82
CA GLN A 293 -0.74 -25.92 -12.89
C GLN A 293 -2.18 -26.15 -13.39
N VAL A 294 -2.82 -25.16 -14.03
CA VAL A 294 -4.17 -25.28 -14.60
C VAL A 294 -4.18 -26.21 -15.82
N LEU A 295 -3.13 -26.18 -16.67
CA LEU A 295 -2.98 -27.13 -17.78
C LEU A 295 -2.93 -28.59 -17.31
N ALA A 296 -2.62 -28.84 -16.04
CA ALA A 296 -2.71 -30.17 -15.45
C ALA A 296 -4.09 -30.81 -15.61
N LEU A 297 -5.18 -30.02 -15.64
CA LEU A 297 -6.53 -30.53 -15.86
C LEU A 297 -6.70 -31.11 -17.27
N VAL A 298 -6.21 -30.39 -18.29
CA VAL A 298 -6.30 -30.80 -19.71
C VAL A 298 -5.36 -31.99 -19.98
N LEU A 299 -4.16 -31.94 -19.41
CA LEU A 299 -3.13 -32.97 -19.59
C LEU A 299 -3.27 -34.16 -18.64
N ARG A 300 -4.43 -34.30 -17.96
CA ARG A 300 -4.66 -35.30 -16.92
C ARG A 300 -4.71 -36.72 -17.51
N PRO A 301 -3.71 -37.60 -17.29
CA PRO A 301 -3.72 -38.95 -17.87
C PRO A 301 -4.77 -39.85 -17.22
N SER A 302 -5.18 -40.92 -17.91
CA SER A 302 -6.02 -41.97 -17.32
C SER A 302 -5.36 -42.62 -16.10
N LYS A 303 -6.16 -43.18 -15.20
CA LYS A 303 -5.67 -43.72 -13.91
C LYS A 303 -4.63 -44.84 -14.11
N ASP A 304 -4.75 -45.60 -15.19
CA ASP A 304 -3.95 -46.80 -15.45
C ASP A 304 -2.69 -46.50 -16.29
N HIS A 305 -2.51 -45.25 -16.75
CA HIS A 305 -1.38 -44.87 -17.58
C HIS A 305 -0.10 -44.62 -16.76
N LYS A 306 1.05 -45.14 -17.20
CA LYS A 306 2.34 -44.98 -16.49
C LYS A 306 2.73 -43.51 -16.23
N ILE A 307 2.39 -42.62 -17.16
CA ILE A 307 2.63 -41.16 -17.06
C ILE A 307 1.88 -40.50 -15.88
N ARG A 308 0.79 -41.12 -15.40
CA ARG A 308 -0.01 -40.62 -14.26
C ARG A 308 0.85 -40.33 -13.03
N ARG A 309 1.88 -41.13 -12.80
CA ARG A 309 2.83 -40.95 -11.68
C ARG A 309 3.61 -39.63 -11.80
N TYR A 310 4.20 -39.37 -12.97
CA TYR A 310 4.95 -38.12 -13.22
C TYR A 310 4.04 -36.90 -13.16
N TRP A 311 2.83 -37.01 -13.73
CA TRP A 311 1.81 -35.97 -13.62
C TRP A 311 1.47 -35.65 -12.15
N ASN A 312 1.35 -36.66 -11.28
CA ASN A 312 1.09 -36.42 -9.86
C ASN A 312 2.26 -35.69 -9.17
N TYR A 313 3.52 -36.04 -9.47
CA TYR A 313 4.68 -35.34 -8.91
C TYR A 313 4.72 -33.88 -9.36
N TYR A 314 4.61 -33.66 -10.66
CA TYR A 314 4.50 -32.34 -11.25
C TYR A 314 3.40 -31.49 -10.58
N HIS A 315 2.18 -32.02 -10.51
CA HIS A 315 1.03 -31.30 -9.99
C HIS A 315 1.15 -30.98 -8.50
N HIS A 316 1.68 -31.90 -7.69
CA HIS A 316 1.89 -31.62 -6.27
C HIS A 316 3.04 -30.65 -6.04
N SER A 317 4.20 -30.85 -6.68
CA SER A 317 5.38 -30.01 -6.47
C SER A 317 5.14 -28.57 -6.89
N ILE A 318 4.54 -28.34 -8.07
CA ILE A 318 4.19 -26.99 -8.53
C ILE A 318 3.10 -26.39 -7.64
N GLY A 319 2.10 -27.18 -7.24
CA GLY A 319 1.06 -26.72 -6.33
C GLY A 319 1.61 -26.17 -5.01
N TYR A 320 2.53 -26.89 -4.36
CA TYR A 320 3.16 -26.41 -3.12
C TYR A 320 4.06 -25.20 -3.34
N ALA A 321 4.81 -25.15 -4.44
CA ALA A 321 5.63 -23.99 -4.80
C ALA A 321 4.76 -22.73 -4.96
N ILE A 322 3.59 -22.83 -5.62
CA ILE A 322 2.65 -21.73 -5.77
C ILE A 322 2.14 -21.25 -4.41
N VAL A 323 1.73 -22.16 -3.51
CA VAL A 323 1.25 -21.77 -2.16
C VAL A 323 2.33 -21.01 -1.40
N LEU A 324 3.57 -21.51 -1.39
CA LEU A 324 4.69 -20.86 -0.70
C LEU A 324 5.00 -19.48 -1.28
N LEU A 325 5.16 -19.39 -2.60
CA LEU A 325 5.47 -18.13 -3.29
C LEU A 325 4.32 -17.11 -3.11
N SER A 326 3.08 -17.58 -3.05
CA SER A 326 1.91 -16.71 -2.84
C SER A 326 1.96 -16.03 -1.48
N ILE A 327 2.29 -16.77 -0.41
CA ILE A 327 2.44 -16.22 0.94
C ILE A 327 3.54 -15.16 0.97
N ILE A 328 4.72 -15.48 0.43
CA ILE A 328 5.86 -14.55 0.36
C ILE A 328 5.45 -13.28 -0.40
N ASN A 329 4.83 -13.43 -1.57
CA ASN A 329 4.49 -12.30 -2.40
C ASN A 329 3.39 -11.41 -1.81
N ILE A 330 2.45 -11.98 -1.06
CA ILE A 330 1.43 -11.22 -0.33
C ILE A 330 2.08 -10.41 0.80
N PHE A 331 3.04 -10.97 1.54
CA PHE A 331 3.77 -10.20 2.55
C PHE A 331 4.62 -9.09 1.95
N GLU A 332 5.27 -9.33 0.82
CA GLU A 332 5.96 -8.28 0.04
C GLU A 332 4.97 -7.18 -0.40
N GLY A 333 3.79 -7.56 -0.92
CA GLY A 333 2.76 -6.60 -1.32
C GLY A 333 2.22 -5.78 -0.15
N LEU A 334 2.00 -6.40 1.02
CA LEU A 334 1.61 -5.72 2.25
C LEU A 334 2.73 -4.79 2.76
N HIS A 335 3.99 -5.16 2.61
CA HIS A 335 5.11 -4.30 2.97
C HIS A 335 5.18 -3.06 2.07
N ILE A 336 4.98 -3.23 0.76
CA ILE A 336 4.93 -2.14 -0.22
C ILE A 336 3.76 -1.19 0.04
N LEU A 337 2.57 -1.74 0.28
CA LEU A 337 1.37 -0.95 0.53
C LEU A 337 1.41 -0.25 1.89
N ASN A 338 2.19 -0.80 2.85
CA ASN A 338 2.28 -0.35 4.23
C ASN A 338 0.91 -0.01 4.86
N PRO A 339 -0.08 -0.91 4.79
CA PRO A 339 -1.41 -0.62 5.30
C PRO A 339 -1.42 -0.65 6.83
N GLU A 340 -2.53 -0.22 7.44
CA GLU A 340 -2.75 -0.39 8.88
C GLU A 340 -2.44 -1.83 9.33
N THR A 341 -1.85 -1.97 10.52
CA THR A 341 -1.36 -3.24 11.09
C THR A 341 -2.44 -4.33 11.15
N LYS A 342 -3.72 -3.96 11.19
CA LYS A 342 -4.88 -4.88 11.15
C LYS A 342 -4.90 -5.77 9.90
N TRP A 343 -4.45 -5.28 8.74
CA TRP A 343 -4.46 -6.04 7.49
C TRP A 343 -3.42 -7.16 7.51
N LYS A 344 -2.19 -6.84 7.93
CA LYS A 344 -1.12 -7.83 8.10
C LYS A 344 -1.50 -8.85 9.18
N SER A 345 -2.03 -8.39 10.30
CA SER A 345 -2.46 -9.27 11.41
C SER A 345 -3.60 -10.19 10.99
N GLY A 346 -4.58 -9.68 10.23
CA GLY A 346 -5.69 -10.46 9.70
C GLY A 346 -5.23 -11.57 8.75
N TYR A 347 -4.29 -11.26 7.84
CA TYR A 347 -3.74 -12.29 6.95
C TYR A 347 -2.95 -13.36 7.71
N ILE A 348 -2.15 -12.98 8.72
CA ILE A 348 -1.46 -13.93 9.61
C ILE A 348 -2.46 -14.84 10.32
N ALA A 349 -3.55 -14.28 10.86
CA ALA A 349 -4.59 -15.06 11.53
C ALA A 349 -5.22 -16.11 10.59
N ILE A 350 -5.47 -15.75 9.33
CA ILE A 350 -5.99 -16.68 8.30
C ILE A 350 -4.97 -17.80 8.02
N LEU A 351 -3.68 -17.49 7.88
CA LEU A 351 -2.64 -18.49 7.67
C LEU A 351 -2.53 -19.46 8.85
N VAL A 352 -2.55 -18.95 10.08
CA VAL A 352 -2.53 -19.77 11.30
C VAL A 352 -3.75 -20.69 11.33
N LEU A 353 -4.95 -20.17 11.02
CA LEU A 353 -6.17 -20.97 10.97
C LEU A 353 -6.06 -22.10 9.93
N MET A 354 -5.61 -21.80 8.71
CA MET A 354 -5.40 -22.80 7.66
C MET A 354 -4.37 -23.86 8.05
N ALA A 355 -3.29 -23.46 8.73
CA ALA A 355 -2.27 -24.37 9.23
C ALA A 355 -2.82 -25.29 10.32
N VAL A 356 -3.54 -24.76 11.30
CA VAL A 356 -4.18 -25.55 12.36
C VAL A 356 -5.18 -26.55 11.78
N VAL A 357 -6.05 -26.12 10.87
CA VAL A 357 -6.99 -27.01 10.18
C VAL A 357 -6.24 -28.12 9.43
N SER A 358 -5.17 -27.78 8.73
CA SER A 358 -4.35 -28.76 7.99
C SER A 358 -3.70 -29.78 8.92
N VAL A 359 -3.14 -29.34 10.06
CA VAL A 359 -2.53 -30.25 11.06
C VAL A 359 -3.59 -31.20 11.64
N VAL A 360 -4.77 -30.70 12.02
CA VAL A 360 -5.86 -31.53 12.52
C VAL A 360 -6.29 -32.56 11.48
N LEU A 361 -6.49 -32.14 10.23
CA LEU A 361 -6.87 -33.04 9.14
C LEU A 361 -5.78 -34.08 8.85
N GLU A 362 -4.50 -33.70 8.88
CA GLU A 362 -3.39 -34.63 8.70
C GLU A 362 -3.39 -35.69 9.81
N VAL A 363 -3.56 -35.31 11.09
CA VAL A 363 -3.68 -36.27 12.21
C VAL A 363 -4.85 -37.23 12.00
N VAL A 364 -6.05 -36.72 11.68
CA VAL A 364 -7.23 -37.57 11.44
C VAL A 364 -7.00 -38.55 10.30
N THR A 365 -6.32 -38.08 9.25
CA THR A 365 -5.99 -38.86 8.06
C THR A 365 -5.02 -40.01 8.41
N TRP A 366 -3.98 -39.74 9.19
CA TRP A 366 -3.04 -40.74 9.69
C TRP A 366 -3.68 -41.76 10.62
N VAL A 367 -4.52 -41.31 11.57
CA VAL A 367 -5.25 -42.21 12.47
C VAL A 367 -6.12 -43.19 11.68
N ARG A 368 -6.83 -42.71 10.65
CA ARG A 368 -7.62 -43.57 9.78
C ARG A 368 -6.75 -44.56 8.99
N TYR A 369 -5.64 -44.09 8.43
CA TYR A 369 -4.69 -44.94 7.70
C TYR A 369 -4.17 -46.08 8.59
N ILE A 370 -3.75 -45.78 9.82
CA ILE A 370 -3.25 -46.77 10.78
C ILE A 370 -4.34 -47.77 11.17
N ARG A 371 -5.57 -47.29 11.46
CA ARG A 371 -6.71 -48.18 11.77
C ARG A 371 -7.01 -49.14 10.63
N LYS A 372 -7.05 -48.65 9.40
CA LYS A 372 -7.30 -49.47 8.22
C LYS A 372 -6.19 -50.53 8.02
N ARG A 373 -4.91 -50.17 8.19
CA ARG A 373 -3.83 -51.18 8.12
C ARG A 373 -3.97 -52.28 9.16
N ARG A 374 -4.41 -51.94 10.38
CA ARG A 374 -4.67 -52.92 11.44
C ARG A 374 -5.86 -53.83 11.11
N GLU A 375 -6.93 -53.30 10.53
CA GLU A 375 -8.10 -54.07 10.08
C GLU A 375 -7.76 -54.99 8.90
N ASP A 376 -6.93 -54.53 7.96
CA ASP A 376 -6.50 -55.29 6.77
C ASP A 376 -5.42 -56.36 7.08
N GLY A 377 -5.03 -56.53 8.34
CA GLY A 377 -4.10 -57.59 8.77
C GLY A 377 -2.65 -57.43 8.28
N PHE A 378 -2.25 -56.24 7.85
CA PHE A 378 -0.85 -55.96 7.50
C PHE A 378 -0.06 -55.61 8.78
N PRO A 379 1.15 -56.18 8.97
CA PRO A 379 1.99 -55.83 10.11
C PRO A 379 2.36 -54.34 10.17
#